data_AF-A0A955IUH4-F1
#
_entry.id   AF-A0A955IUH4-F1
#
_cell.length_a   1.000
_cell.length_b   1.000
_cell.length_c   1.000
_cell.angle_alpha   90.00
_cell.angle_beta   90.00
_cell.angle_gamma   90.00
#
_symmetry.space_group_name_H-M   'P 1'
#
loop_
_entity.id
_entity.type
_entity.pdbx_description
1 polymer ?
#
loop_
_entity_poly.entity_id
_entity_poly.type
_entity_poly.pdbx_seq_one_letter_code
_entity_poly.pdbx_strand_id
1 'polypeptide(L)'
;MAPAPFGAAVRHDRYKPWKIAVLGDPMFTLGPRAPRFKDVPPDLLDPLTDVGEHSMRDLILRADDEGASIRLLEHSMAGTLTPDEARDGAPALFRTGRLQELEQAFRVMRADDRVALADYAWLASRRPSVDLSHVLKDLLRPGQIALDAVELSKRLPRGEAITLLSDARARVRREADLTLIDQALREVR
;
A
#
# COMPACT_ATOMS: atom_id res chain seq x y z
N MET A 1 -2.85 -28.99 16.48
CA MET A 1 -1.89 -27.91 16.14
C MET A 1 -0.82 -28.52 15.28
N ALA A 2 -0.80 -28.23 13.98
CA ALA A 2 0.27 -28.66 13.10
C ALA A 2 1.45 -27.68 13.23
N PRO A 3 2.71 -28.14 13.37
CA PRO A 3 3.87 -27.25 13.33
C PRO A 3 4.05 -26.73 11.89
N ALA A 4 4.07 -25.41 11.71
CA ALA A 4 4.43 -24.82 10.43
C ALA A 4 5.89 -25.17 10.10
N PRO A 5 6.20 -25.65 8.89
CA PRO A 5 7.57 -26.00 8.53
C PRO A 5 8.41 -24.73 8.37
N PHE A 6 9.33 -24.50 9.30
CA PHE A 6 10.37 -23.50 9.13
C PHE A 6 11.39 -24.01 8.10
N GLY A 7 11.37 -23.44 6.90
CA GLY A 7 12.42 -23.67 5.91
C GLY A 7 13.58 -22.69 6.13
N ALA A 8 14.77 -23.20 6.41
CA ALA A 8 16.00 -22.41 6.43
C ALA A 8 16.87 -22.81 5.23
N ALA A 9 17.27 -21.83 4.41
CA ALA A 9 18.30 -22.03 3.40
C ALA A 9 19.64 -21.55 3.97
N VAL A 10 20.58 -22.46 4.18
CA VAL A 10 21.94 -22.14 4.65
C VAL A 10 22.88 -22.21 3.46
N ARG A 11 23.60 -21.12 3.19
CA ARG A 11 24.73 -21.10 2.22
C ARG A 11 26.01 -21.53 2.93
N HIS A 12 26.80 -22.39 2.29
CA HIS A 12 28.04 -22.95 2.83
C HIS A 12 29.31 -22.24 2.35
N ASP A 13 29.20 -21.17 1.56
CA ASP A 13 30.34 -20.44 1.05
C ASP A 13 30.71 -19.25 1.97
N ARG A 14 32.00 -19.10 2.28
CA ARG A 14 32.54 -18.09 3.22
C ARG A 14 32.49 -16.63 2.70
N TYR A 15 31.61 -16.33 1.75
CA TYR A 15 31.44 -14.99 1.21
C TYR A 15 30.60 -14.11 2.15
N LYS A 16 30.81 -12.78 2.10
CA LYS A 16 29.94 -11.83 2.82
C LYS A 16 28.49 -12.01 2.35
N PRO A 17 27.51 -12.16 3.25
CA PRO A 17 26.14 -12.41 2.88
C PRO A 17 25.57 -11.25 2.05
N TRP A 18 25.11 -11.55 0.84
CA TRP A 18 24.31 -10.64 0.03
C TRP A 18 22.87 -11.14 0.01
N LYS A 19 21.97 -10.29 0.54
CA LYS A 19 20.50 -10.32 0.48
C LYS A 19 19.83 -11.71 0.35
N ILE A 20 19.33 -12.25 1.47
CA ILE A 20 18.34 -13.34 1.46
C ILE A 20 16.97 -12.70 1.22
N ALA A 21 16.35 -12.97 0.08
CA ALA A 21 14.95 -12.62 -0.15
C ALA A 21 14.07 -13.71 0.50
N VAL A 22 13.40 -13.38 1.59
CA VAL A 22 12.37 -14.24 2.18
C VAL A 22 11.03 -13.83 1.57
N LEU A 23 10.41 -14.73 0.82
CA LEU A 23 9.01 -14.60 0.40
C LEU A 23 8.14 -15.21 1.51
N GLY A 24 7.74 -14.34 2.44
CA GLY A 24 6.92 -14.66 3.61
C GLY A 24 6.78 -13.43 4.52
N ASP A 25 5.63 -13.31 5.17
CA ASP A 25 5.17 -12.22 6.04
C ASP A 25 6.30 -11.57 6.88
N PRO A 26 6.50 -10.23 6.86
CA PRO A 26 7.70 -9.61 7.38
C PRO A 26 7.60 -9.42 8.90
N MET A 27 7.84 -10.48 9.66
CA MET A 27 7.98 -10.38 11.10
C MET A 27 9.44 -10.08 11.49
N PHE A 28 9.71 -8.79 11.66
CA PHE A 28 10.85 -8.18 12.38
C PHE A 28 12.23 -8.30 11.71
N THR A 29 12.72 -7.18 11.17
CA THR A 29 14.17 -6.94 11.01
C THR A 29 14.77 -6.56 12.37
N LEU A 30 15.53 -7.48 12.97
CA LEU A 30 16.41 -7.19 14.11
C LEU A 30 17.78 -6.74 13.59
N GLY A 31 18.18 -5.50 13.89
CA GLY A 31 19.50 -4.96 13.57
C GLY A 31 19.47 -3.56 12.95
N PRO A 32 20.61 -2.83 12.97
CA PRO A 32 20.71 -1.54 12.30
C PRO A 32 20.48 -1.74 10.80
N ARG A 33 19.65 -0.86 10.21
CA ARG A 33 19.36 -0.84 8.78
C ARG A 33 20.67 -0.81 8.00
N ALA A 34 20.89 -1.82 7.15
CA ALA A 34 22.08 -1.85 6.31
C ALA A 34 22.16 -0.57 5.45
N PRO A 35 23.34 0.06 5.34
CA PRO A 35 23.51 1.22 4.48
C PRO A 35 23.12 0.83 3.06
N ARG A 36 22.20 1.60 2.47
CA ARG A 36 21.84 1.44 1.05
C ARG A 36 23.09 1.72 0.21
N PHE A 37 23.30 0.93 -0.84
CA PHE A 37 24.33 1.23 -1.83
C PHE A 37 24.03 2.63 -2.39
N LYS A 38 24.94 3.58 -2.13
CA LYS A 38 24.87 4.92 -2.72
C LYS A 38 25.32 4.89 -4.18
N ASP A 39 26.17 3.92 -4.51
CA ASP A 39 26.79 3.77 -5.82
C ASP A 39 26.39 2.40 -6.37
N VAL A 40 25.45 2.40 -7.30
CA VAL A 40 25.22 1.24 -8.16
C VAL A 40 26.36 1.23 -9.18
N PRO A 41 27.11 0.12 -9.35
CA PRO A 41 28.15 0.03 -10.38
C PRO A 41 27.54 0.36 -11.76
N PRO A 42 28.15 1.28 -12.54
CA PRO A 42 27.62 1.71 -13.83
C PRO A 42 27.36 0.52 -14.78
N ASP A 43 28.20 -0.50 -14.66
CA ASP A 43 28.25 -1.69 -15.51
C ASP A 43 27.01 -2.60 -15.37
N LEU A 44 26.19 -2.42 -14.32
CA LEU A 44 24.91 -3.12 -14.15
C LEU A 44 23.70 -2.36 -14.75
N LEU A 45 23.92 -1.15 -15.27
CA LEU A 45 22.90 -0.24 -15.80
C LEU A 45 23.08 0.05 -17.30
N ASP A 46 24.01 -0.62 -17.97
CA ASP A 46 24.57 -0.20 -19.27
C ASP A 46 23.75 -0.63 -20.52
N PRO A 47 22.40 -0.66 -20.46
CA PRO A 47 21.63 -0.20 -21.61
C PRO A 47 20.62 0.91 -21.27
N LEU A 48 20.68 1.51 -20.07
CA LEU A 48 19.76 2.57 -19.64
C LEU A 48 20.39 3.97 -19.60
N THR A 49 21.64 4.10 -20.02
CA THR A 49 22.34 5.39 -20.13
C THR A 49 22.28 5.93 -21.54
N ASP A 50 21.07 6.22 -22.00
CA ASP A 50 20.84 7.35 -22.88
C ASP A 50 19.44 7.91 -22.63
N VAL A 51 19.27 9.21 -22.86
CA VAL A 51 18.08 10.05 -22.64
C VAL A 51 17.91 10.64 -21.23
N GLY A 52 17.92 11.98 -21.18
CA GLY A 52 17.44 12.75 -20.04
C GLY A 52 16.02 12.37 -19.62
N GLU A 53 15.67 12.68 -18.38
CA GLU A 53 14.42 12.24 -17.73
C GLU A 53 14.38 10.74 -17.37
N HIS A 54 14.95 10.37 -16.22
CA HIS A 54 14.77 9.01 -15.66
C HIS A 54 13.29 8.68 -15.46
N SER A 55 12.77 7.71 -16.21
CA SER A 55 11.37 7.31 -16.12
C SER A 55 11.00 6.97 -14.67
N MET A 56 9.72 7.13 -14.31
CA MET A 56 9.22 6.81 -12.96
C MET A 56 9.69 5.42 -12.49
N ARG A 57 9.66 4.47 -13.42
CA ARG A 57 10.09 3.10 -13.22
C ARG A 57 11.58 2.99 -12.87
N ASP A 58 12.44 3.76 -13.52
CA ASP A 58 13.88 3.75 -13.24
C ASP A 58 14.20 4.29 -11.84
N LEU A 59 13.49 5.34 -11.42
CA LEU A 59 13.63 5.92 -10.08
C LEU A 59 13.21 4.91 -9.00
N ILE A 60 12.10 4.21 -9.22
CA ILE A 60 11.63 3.16 -8.32
C ILE A 60 12.61 1.98 -8.27
N LEU A 61 13.13 1.53 -9.42
CA LEU A 61 14.10 0.44 -9.50
C LEU A 61 15.41 0.78 -8.77
N ARG A 62 15.82 2.04 -8.80
CA ARG A 62 16.97 2.56 -8.04
C ARG A 62 16.68 2.78 -6.55
N ALA A 63 15.43 2.54 -6.12
CA ALA A 63 14.95 2.85 -4.78
C ALA A 63 15.12 4.33 -4.37
N ASP A 64 15.08 5.22 -5.35
CA ASP A 64 15.05 6.67 -5.17
C ASP A 64 13.61 7.13 -4.96
N ASP A 65 13.12 6.87 -3.75
CA ASP A 65 11.74 7.19 -3.37
C ASP A 65 11.48 8.70 -3.36
N GLU A 66 12.51 9.52 -3.07
CA GLU A 66 12.37 10.97 -3.06
C GLU A 66 12.22 11.50 -4.48
N GLY A 67 13.12 11.10 -5.40
CA GLY A 67 13.04 11.48 -6.81
C GLY A 67 11.73 11.03 -7.47
N ALA A 68 11.31 9.77 -7.23
CA ALA A 68 10.02 9.28 -7.71
C ALA A 68 8.84 10.10 -7.17
N SER A 69 8.87 10.46 -5.88
CA SER A 69 7.81 11.25 -5.26
C SER A 69 7.73 12.69 -5.78
N ILE A 70 8.87 13.32 -6.07
CA ILE A 70 8.93 14.66 -6.66
C ILE A 70 8.37 14.63 -8.08
N ARG A 71 8.78 13.65 -8.90
CA ARG A 71 8.28 13.54 -10.27
C ARG A 71 6.76 13.27 -10.32
N LEU A 72 6.23 12.46 -9.40
CA LEU A 72 4.77 12.28 -9.27
C LEU A 72 4.05 13.56 -8.89
N LEU A 73 4.63 14.34 -7.98
CA LEU A 73 4.06 15.61 -7.57
C LEU A 73 3.99 16.57 -8.76
N GLU A 74 5.05 16.65 -9.56
CA GLU A 74 5.07 17.47 -10.78
C GLU A 74 3.96 17.08 -11.76
N HIS A 75 3.80 15.79 -12.04
CA HIS A 75 2.72 15.28 -12.91
C HIS A 75 1.33 15.51 -12.31
N SER A 76 1.18 15.35 -10.99
CA SER A 76 -0.09 15.60 -10.30
C SER A 76 -0.48 17.08 -10.36
N MET A 77 0.47 17.98 -10.08
CA MET A 77 0.27 19.43 -10.17
C MET A 77 -0.02 19.90 -11.60
N ALA A 78 0.59 19.27 -12.60
CA ALA A 78 0.33 19.53 -14.01
C ALA A 78 -1.00 18.94 -14.51
N GLY A 79 -1.66 18.09 -13.72
CA GLY A 79 -2.88 17.38 -14.12
C GLY A 79 -2.64 16.32 -15.20
N THR A 80 -1.40 15.88 -15.39
CA THR A 80 -0.99 14.91 -16.41
C THR A 80 -0.73 13.51 -15.86
N LEU A 81 -1.02 13.29 -14.56
CA LEU A 81 -0.80 12.01 -13.90
C LEU A 81 -1.60 10.89 -14.58
N THR A 82 -0.90 9.90 -15.12
CA THR A 82 -1.52 8.72 -15.73
C THR A 82 -1.82 7.62 -14.69
N PRO A 83 -2.77 6.68 -14.96
CA PRO A 83 -3.05 5.58 -14.04
C PRO A 83 -1.84 4.69 -13.74
N ASP A 84 -0.98 4.46 -14.74
CA ASP A 84 0.20 3.61 -14.61
C ASP A 84 1.29 4.29 -13.76
N GLU A 85 1.51 5.60 -13.94
CA GLU A 85 2.39 6.39 -13.07
C GLU A 85 1.86 6.45 -11.64
N ALA A 86 0.55 6.64 -11.46
CA ALA A 86 -0.08 6.64 -10.14
C ALA A 86 0.17 5.31 -9.41
N ARG A 87 -0.06 4.18 -10.09
CA ARG A 87 0.18 2.83 -9.58
C ARG A 87 1.64 2.65 -9.18
N ASP A 88 2.58 2.91 -10.08
CA ASP A 88 4.01 2.68 -9.83
C ASP A 88 4.54 3.61 -8.73
N GLY A 89 4.00 4.82 -8.68
CA GLY A 89 4.44 5.88 -7.79
C GLY A 89 3.91 5.84 -6.35
N ALA A 90 2.74 5.25 -6.13
CA ALA A 90 2.10 5.22 -4.81
C ALA A 90 2.98 4.67 -3.67
N PRO A 91 3.76 3.58 -3.86
CA PRO A 91 4.70 3.12 -2.84
C PRO A 91 5.76 4.15 -2.44
N ALA A 92 6.20 5.01 -3.38
CA ALA A 92 7.16 6.07 -3.08
C ALA A 92 6.49 7.19 -2.27
N LEU A 93 5.32 7.68 -2.71
CA LEU A 93 4.52 8.70 -2.01
C LEU A 93 4.19 8.29 -0.57
N PHE A 94 3.80 7.03 -0.36
CA PHE A 94 3.56 6.50 0.98
C PHE A 94 4.82 6.54 1.86
N ARG A 95 5.96 6.10 1.31
CA ARG A 95 7.23 6.01 2.06
C ARG A 95 7.82 7.38 2.40
N THR A 96 7.65 8.38 1.53
CA THR A 96 8.08 9.76 1.79
C THR A 96 7.06 10.55 2.62
N GLY A 97 5.87 9.99 2.88
CA GLY A 97 4.83 10.62 3.69
C GLY A 97 4.02 11.69 2.97
N ARG A 98 4.09 11.73 1.63
CA ARG A 98 3.29 12.58 0.74
C ARG A 98 1.88 12.00 0.57
N LEU A 99 1.09 12.04 1.64
CA LEU A 99 -0.17 11.31 1.72
C LEU A 99 -1.30 11.98 0.94
N GLN A 100 -1.28 13.30 0.75
CA GLN A 100 -2.31 14.01 -0.04
C GLN A 100 -2.17 13.67 -1.52
N GLU A 101 -0.93 13.57 -1.99
CA GLU A 101 -0.57 13.13 -3.32
C GLU A 101 -0.88 11.64 -3.51
N LEU A 102 -0.67 10.83 -2.47
CA LEU A 102 -1.09 9.43 -2.47
C LEU A 102 -2.60 9.30 -2.67
N GLU A 103 -3.41 10.12 -1.99
CA GLU A 103 -4.86 10.17 -2.20
C GLU A 103 -5.21 10.51 -3.65
N GLN A 104 -4.56 11.51 -4.25
CA GLN A 104 -4.75 11.88 -5.65
C GLN A 104 -4.38 10.73 -6.60
N ALA A 105 -3.27 10.04 -6.33
CA ALA A 105 -2.86 8.87 -7.11
C ALA A 105 -3.94 7.78 -7.06
N PHE A 106 -4.49 7.48 -5.89
CA PHE A 106 -5.58 6.50 -5.75
C PHE A 106 -6.84 6.89 -6.53
N ARG A 107 -7.14 8.18 -6.72
CA ARG A 107 -8.30 8.63 -7.52
C ARG A 107 -8.14 8.35 -9.02
N VAL A 108 -6.91 8.38 -9.54
CA VAL A 108 -6.61 8.19 -10.97
C VAL A 108 -6.34 6.72 -11.31
N MET A 109 -5.88 5.92 -10.34
CA MET A 109 -5.65 4.48 -10.54
C MET A 109 -6.90 3.72 -11.00
N ARG A 110 -6.67 2.67 -11.80
CA ARG A 110 -7.70 1.70 -12.17
C ARG A 110 -8.09 0.86 -10.95
N ALA A 111 -9.29 0.28 -10.96
CA ALA A 111 -9.83 -0.49 -9.83
C ALA A 111 -8.89 -1.64 -9.39
N ASP A 112 -8.37 -2.42 -10.35
CA ASP A 112 -7.48 -3.55 -10.06
C ASP A 112 -6.17 -3.11 -9.38
N ASP A 113 -5.61 -1.98 -9.80
CA ASP A 113 -4.39 -1.41 -9.21
C ASP A 113 -4.64 -0.93 -7.78
N ARG A 114 -5.82 -0.35 -7.50
CA ARG A 114 -6.21 0.05 -6.14
C ARG A 114 -6.33 -1.15 -5.21
N VAL A 115 -6.87 -2.27 -5.71
CA VAL A 115 -6.97 -3.52 -4.94
C VAL A 115 -5.57 -4.05 -4.62
N ALA A 116 -4.66 -4.06 -5.60
CA ALA A 116 -3.28 -4.51 -5.41
C ALA A 116 -2.50 -3.65 -4.40
N LEU A 117 -2.84 -2.37 -4.28
CA LEU A 117 -2.18 -1.40 -3.40
C LEU A 117 -3.02 -1.02 -2.17
N ALA A 118 -4.10 -1.76 -1.87
CA ALA A 118 -5.06 -1.41 -0.84
C ALA A 118 -4.43 -1.23 0.55
N ASP A 119 -3.39 -2.00 0.87
CA ASP A 119 -2.68 -1.90 2.15
C ASP A 119 -2.04 -0.52 2.35
N TYR A 120 -1.55 0.13 1.29
CA TYR A 120 -1.02 1.50 1.41
C TYR A 120 -2.12 2.49 1.79
N ALA A 121 -3.32 2.34 1.23
CA ALA A 121 -4.46 3.18 1.60
C ALA A 121 -4.90 2.93 3.05
N TRP A 122 -4.99 1.66 3.48
CA TRP A 122 -5.35 1.30 4.85
C TRP A 122 -4.32 1.75 5.88
N LEU A 123 -3.03 1.67 5.57
CA LEU A 123 -1.98 2.17 6.45
C LEU A 123 -1.94 3.70 6.48
N ALA A 124 -2.14 4.36 5.33
CA ALA A 124 -2.16 5.81 5.25
C ALA A 124 -3.34 6.41 6.02
N SER A 125 -4.51 5.77 5.98
CA SER A 125 -5.71 6.23 6.69
C SER A 125 -5.61 6.19 8.22
N ARG A 126 -4.58 5.54 8.78
CA ARG A 126 -4.28 5.60 10.21
C ARG A 126 -3.62 6.91 10.62
N ARG A 127 -3.15 7.70 9.64
CA ARG A 127 -2.55 9.01 9.89
C ARG A 127 -3.66 10.07 9.80
N PRO A 128 -3.74 11.01 10.76
CA PRO A 128 -4.84 11.96 10.85
C PRO A 128 -4.87 13.02 9.74
N SER A 129 -3.81 13.13 8.94
CA SER A 129 -3.64 14.19 7.95
C SER A 129 -4.35 13.94 6.61
N VAL A 130 -4.92 12.76 6.37
CA VAL A 130 -5.55 12.41 5.09
C VAL A 130 -6.80 11.57 5.27
N ASP A 131 -7.86 11.96 4.57
CA ASP A 131 -9.13 11.22 4.55
C ASP A 131 -9.26 10.35 3.29
N LEU A 132 -8.84 9.09 3.43
CA LEU A 132 -9.00 8.07 2.39
C LEU A 132 -10.36 7.35 2.47
N SER A 133 -11.32 7.83 3.27
CA SER A 133 -12.56 7.09 3.51
C SER A 133 -13.37 6.85 2.24
N HIS A 134 -13.29 7.76 1.26
CA HIS A 134 -13.94 7.59 -0.04
C HIS A 134 -13.30 6.48 -0.89
N VAL A 135 -11.99 6.25 -0.77
CA VAL A 135 -11.29 5.16 -1.49
C VAL A 135 -11.51 3.83 -0.77
N LEU A 136 -11.47 3.82 0.56
CA LEU A 136 -11.50 2.60 1.36
C LEU A 136 -12.84 1.85 1.31
N LYS A 137 -13.96 2.53 1.01
CA LYS A 137 -15.27 1.89 0.85
C LYS A 137 -15.25 0.79 -0.20
N ASP A 138 -14.49 1.00 -1.27
CA ASP A 138 -14.38 0.07 -2.39
C ASP A 138 -13.31 -1.01 -2.15
N LEU A 139 -12.46 -0.83 -1.12
CA LEU A 139 -11.29 -1.66 -0.82
C LEU A 139 -11.42 -2.47 0.47
N LEU A 140 -12.64 -2.86 0.84
CA LEU A 140 -12.88 -3.76 1.98
C LEU A 140 -12.21 -5.13 1.72
N ARG A 141 -11.36 -5.57 2.64
CA ARG A 141 -10.51 -6.75 2.43
C ARG A 141 -11.31 -8.05 2.53
N PRO A 142 -11.22 -8.97 1.54
CA PRO A 142 -11.86 -10.28 1.62
C PRO A 142 -11.38 -11.02 2.87
N GLY A 143 -12.30 -11.27 3.82
CA GLY A 143 -12.00 -11.91 5.10
C GLY A 143 -11.94 -10.99 6.32
N GLN A 144 -11.93 -9.66 6.12
CA GLN A 144 -12.01 -8.65 7.19
C GLN A 144 -13.10 -7.60 6.94
N ILE A 145 -14.02 -7.86 6.00
CA ILE A 145 -15.09 -6.94 5.58
C ILE A 145 -15.83 -6.30 6.78
N ALA A 146 -16.19 -7.10 7.79
CA ALA A 146 -16.92 -6.60 8.95
C ALA A 146 -16.09 -5.62 9.79
N LEU A 147 -14.83 -5.95 10.09
CA LEU A 147 -13.93 -5.07 10.83
C LEU A 147 -13.66 -3.79 10.06
N ASP A 148 -13.34 -3.90 8.77
CA ASP A 148 -13.04 -2.77 7.89
C ASP A 148 -14.25 -1.83 7.77
N ALA A 149 -15.45 -2.37 7.56
CA ALA A 149 -16.67 -1.58 7.44
C ALA A 149 -17.00 -0.86 8.76
N VAL A 150 -16.84 -1.52 9.91
CA VAL A 150 -17.08 -0.92 11.24
C VAL A 150 -16.02 0.11 11.61
N GLU A 151 -14.76 -0.09 11.24
CA GLU A 151 -13.72 0.92 11.44
C GLU A 151 -14.00 2.16 10.58
N LEU A 152 -14.36 1.94 9.32
CA LEU A 152 -14.62 3.00 8.36
C LEU A 152 -15.91 3.76 8.68
N SER A 153 -16.96 3.08 9.15
CA SER A 153 -18.25 3.71 9.49
C SER A 153 -18.12 4.80 10.56
N LYS A 154 -17.13 4.70 11.45
CA LYS A 154 -16.87 5.69 12.51
C LYS A 154 -16.37 7.04 11.97
N ARG A 155 -15.86 7.05 10.73
CA ARG A 155 -15.30 8.24 10.07
C ARG A 155 -16.24 8.83 9.02
N LEU A 156 -17.34 8.14 8.72
CA LEU A 156 -18.27 8.51 7.66
C LEU A 156 -19.49 9.27 8.20
N PRO A 157 -20.11 10.14 7.39
CA PRO A 157 -21.43 10.67 7.68
C PRO A 157 -22.44 9.55 7.94
N ARG A 158 -23.38 9.76 8.86
CA ARG A 158 -24.34 8.76 9.31
C ARG A 158 -25.04 8.01 8.17
N GLY A 159 -25.50 8.71 7.13
CA GLY A 159 -26.17 8.08 5.98
C GLY A 159 -25.26 7.11 5.22
N GLU A 160 -24.01 7.51 4.97
CA GLU A 160 -23.01 6.69 4.28
C GLU A 160 -22.53 5.52 5.14
N ALA A 161 -22.39 5.73 6.45
CA ALA A 161 -22.07 4.69 7.40
C ALA A 161 -23.12 3.57 7.40
N ILE A 162 -24.41 3.93 7.39
CA ILE A 162 -25.51 2.94 7.34
C ILE A 162 -25.49 2.16 6.03
N THR A 163 -25.29 2.83 4.89
CA THR A 163 -25.19 2.17 3.58
C THR A 163 -24.02 1.19 3.57
N LEU A 164 -22.82 1.64 3.95
CA LEU A 164 -21.63 0.81 4.01
C LEU A 164 -21.82 -0.43 4.88
N LEU A 165 -22.36 -0.26 6.09
CA LEU A 165 -22.59 -1.36 7.02
C LEU A 165 -23.65 -2.33 6.48
N SER A 166 -24.70 -1.84 5.82
CA SER A 166 -25.74 -2.69 5.22
C SER A 166 -25.19 -3.51 4.06
N ASP A 167 -24.38 -2.91 3.20
CA ASP A 167 -23.72 -3.58 2.08
C ASP A 167 -22.70 -4.62 2.58
N ALA A 168 -21.91 -4.26 3.60
CA ALA A 168 -21.02 -5.19 4.27
C ALA A 168 -21.79 -6.39 4.83
N ARG A 169 -22.91 -6.13 5.53
CA ARG A 169 -23.77 -7.18 6.11
C ARG A 169 -24.23 -8.20 5.07
N ALA A 170 -24.59 -7.74 3.86
CA ALA A 170 -25.04 -8.61 2.77
C ALA A 170 -23.91 -9.51 2.21
N ARG A 171 -22.64 -9.10 2.39
CA ARG A 171 -21.46 -9.80 1.87
C ARG A 171 -20.89 -10.83 2.85
N VAL A 172 -21.17 -10.71 4.15
CA VAL A 172 -20.63 -11.63 5.16
C VAL A 172 -21.62 -12.73 5.53
N ARG A 173 -21.10 -13.94 5.80
CA ARG A 173 -21.90 -15.11 6.18
C ARG A 173 -21.60 -15.63 7.58
N ARG A 174 -20.46 -15.24 8.17
CA ARG A 174 -20.06 -15.69 9.51
C ARG A 174 -20.89 -14.97 10.56
N GLU A 175 -21.41 -15.71 11.53
CA GLU A 175 -22.29 -15.18 12.57
C GLU A 175 -21.62 -14.10 13.45
N ALA A 176 -20.34 -14.29 13.78
CA ALA A 176 -19.56 -13.30 14.53
C ALA A 176 -19.46 -11.96 13.79
N ASP A 177 -19.22 -12.00 12.47
CA ASP A 177 -19.14 -10.81 11.63
C ASP A 177 -20.50 -10.11 11.49
N LEU A 178 -21.58 -10.88 11.37
CA LEU A 178 -22.94 -10.35 11.34
C LEU A 178 -23.30 -9.65 12.66
N THR A 179 -22.93 -10.24 13.79
CA THR A 179 -23.17 -9.67 15.12
C THR A 179 -22.42 -8.35 15.30
N LEU A 180 -21.16 -8.30 14.84
CA LEU A 180 -20.34 -7.10 14.86
C LEU A 180 -20.97 -5.96 14.04
N ILE A 181 -21.43 -6.26 12.82
CA ILE A 181 -22.08 -5.27 11.95
C ILE A 181 -23.44 -4.84 12.53
N ASP A 182 -24.25 -5.76 13.04
CA ASP A 182 -25.56 -5.47 13.63
C ASP A 182 -25.44 -4.65 14.92
N GLN A 183 -24.36 -4.80 15.68
CA GLN A 183 -24.03 -3.90 16.77
C GLN A 183 -23.69 -2.50 16.26
N ALA A 184 -22.79 -2.37 15.28
CA ALA A 184 -22.42 -1.08 14.73
C ALA A 184 -23.61 -0.33 14.10
N LEU A 185 -24.52 -1.05 13.41
CA LEU A 185 -25.74 -0.48 12.86
C LEU A 185 -26.68 0.08 13.94
N ARG A 186 -26.72 -0.52 15.13
CA ARG A 186 -27.50 -0.01 16.27
C ARG A 186 -26.88 1.24 16.88
N GLU A 187 -25.55 1.34 16.91
CA GLU A 187 -24.83 2.50 17.44
C GLU A 187 -24.95 3.75 16.53
N VAL A 188 -25.07 3.53 15.21
CA VAL A 188 -25.17 4.62 14.21
C VAL A 188 -26.63 5.11 14.02
N ARG A 189 -27.63 4.33 14.44
CA ARG A 189 -29.07 4.68 14.35
C ARG A 189 -29.54 5.45 15.59
#